data_AF-A0A0R3PP68-F1
#
_entry.id   AF-A0A0R3PP68-F1
#
_cell.length_a   1.000
_cell.length_b   1.000
_cell.length_c   1.000
_cell.angle_alpha   90.00
_cell.angle_beta   90.00
_cell.angle_gamma   90.00
#
_symmetry.space_group_name_H-M   'P 1'
#
loop_
_entity.id
_entity.type
_entity.pdbx_description
1 polymer ?
#
loop_
_entity_poly.entity_id
_entity_poly.type
_entity_poly.pdbx_seq_one_letter_code
_entity_poly.pdbx_strand_id
1 'polypeptide(L)'
;MRLLEWDNARVKIDGRQLHHLRFVDDIVLITPNISQAECLLDDFDKTCGKIGLLLNLTKTMFMKNGLVSHAPFRLNGTNIS
;
A
#
# COMPACT_ATOMS: atom_id res chain seq x y z
N MET A 1 0.47 -2.62 -23.24
CA MET A 1 -0.29 -3.37 -22.22
C MET A 1 -0.49 -2.45 -21.03
N ARG A 2 -1.69 -1.87 -20.89
CA ARG A 2 -2.03 -1.00 -19.75
C ARG A 2 -2.49 -1.92 -18.63
N LEU A 3 -1.70 -2.02 -17.57
CA LEU A 3 -2.06 -2.80 -16.40
C LEU A 3 -2.30 -1.81 -15.26
N LEU A 4 -3.52 -1.83 -14.74
CA LEU A 4 -4.11 -1.03 -13.66
C LEU A 4 -4.80 0.29 -14.03
N GLU A 5 -6.13 0.26 -14.00
CA GLU A 5 -6.97 1.44 -13.80
C GLU A 5 -6.98 1.82 -12.31
N TRP A 6 -6.02 2.66 -11.91
CA TRP A 6 -5.93 3.25 -10.56
C TRP A 6 -6.78 4.53 -10.40
N ASP A 7 -7.63 4.88 -11.37
CA ASP A 7 -8.27 6.19 -11.43
C ASP A 7 -9.21 6.49 -10.25
N ASN A 8 -9.76 5.43 -9.62
CA ASN A 8 -10.63 5.52 -8.44
C ASN A 8 -9.90 5.29 -7.10
N ALA A 9 -8.64 4.85 -7.11
CA ALA A 9 -7.84 4.53 -5.93
C ALA A 9 -6.51 5.31 -5.94
N ARG A 10 -6.56 6.61 -6.28
CA ARG A 10 -5.39 7.46 -6.50
C ARG A 10 -4.48 7.55 -5.26
N VAL A 11 -3.47 6.69 -5.20
CA VAL A 11 -2.28 6.89 -4.38
C VAL A 11 -1.47 8.03 -5.01
N LYS A 12 -1.51 9.21 -4.37
CA LYS A 12 -0.67 10.35 -4.74
C LYS A 12 0.58 10.32 -3.88
N ILE A 13 1.73 10.02 -4.47
CA ILE A 13 3.03 10.41 -3.91
C ILE A 13 3.39 11.74 -4.56
N ASP A 14 3.51 12.82 -3.78
CA ASP A 14 3.83 14.19 -4.27
C ASP A 14 2.94 14.68 -5.44
N GLY A 15 1.65 14.33 -5.42
CA GLY A 15 0.69 14.78 -6.43
C GLY A 15 0.83 14.13 -7.82
N ARG A 16 1.76 13.19 -8.04
CA ARG A 16 1.96 12.53 -9.35
C ARG A 16 1.44 11.09 -9.35
N GLN A 17 0.82 10.69 -10.46
CA GLN A 17 0.34 9.32 -10.69
C GLN A 17 1.53 8.42 -11.03
N LEU A 18 1.74 7.35 -10.25
CA LEU A 18 2.86 6.41 -10.45
C LEU A 18 2.60 5.54 -11.69
N HIS A 19 3.36 5.77 -12.76
CA HIS A 19 3.32 4.94 -13.96
C HIS A 19 4.49 3.94 -14.04
N HIS A 20 5.57 4.09 -13.24
CA HIS A 20 6.73 3.18 -13.23
C HIS A 20 7.40 3.05 -11.85
N LEU A 21 7.22 1.89 -11.21
CA LEU A 21 7.82 1.50 -9.92
C LEU A 21 9.29 1.02 -10.01
N ARG A 22 10.00 1.34 -11.10
CA ARG A 22 11.26 0.64 -11.45
C ARG A 22 12.47 0.98 -10.57
N PHE A 23 12.38 1.97 -9.68
CA PHE A 23 13.52 2.48 -8.89
C PHE A 23 13.12 3.05 -7.52
N VAL A 24 12.07 2.54 -6.89
CA VAL A 24 11.65 3.05 -5.58
C VAL A 24 11.88 1.94 -4.55
N ASP A 25 12.84 2.16 -3.65
CA ASP A 25 13.13 1.25 -2.54
C ASP A 25 12.09 1.35 -1.40
N ASP A 26 11.49 2.54 -1.22
CA ASP A 26 10.53 2.83 -0.15
C ASP A 26 9.23 3.47 -0.68
N ILE A 27 8.08 2.90 -0.34
CA ILE A 27 6.75 3.36 -0.78
C ILE A 27 5.90 3.67 0.44
N VAL A 28 5.20 4.81 0.42
CA VAL A 28 4.29 5.22 1.49
C VAL A 28 2.86 5.28 0.96
N LEU A 29 1.96 4.50 1.56
CA LEU A 29 0.53 4.52 1.25
C LEU A 29 -0.20 5.38 2.30
N ILE A 30 -1.00 6.35 1.84
CA ILE A 30 -1.76 7.25 2.72
C ILE A 30 -3.25 7.04 2.46
N THR A 31 -3.99 6.68 3.50
CA THR A 31 -5.44 6.48 3.44
C THR A 31 -6.13 7.13 4.65
N PRO A 32 -7.43 7.43 4.55
CA PRO A 32 -8.18 8.05 5.65
C PRO A 32 -8.58 7.08 6.77
N ASN A 33 -8.50 5.76 6.54
CA ASN A 33 -8.85 4.74 7.54
C ASN A 33 -8.15 3.40 7.28
N ILE A 34 -8.15 2.55 8.31
CA ILE A 34 -7.46 1.25 8.33
C ILE A 34 -8.02 0.30 7.27
N SER A 35 -9.33 0.17 7.14
CA SER A 35 -9.93 -0.75 6.14
C SER A 35 -9.53 -0.39 4.70
N GLN A 36 -9.45 0.90 4.38
CA GLN A 36 -8.95 1.35 3.09
C GLN A 36 -7.44 1.11 2.95
N ALA A 37 -6.66 1.26 4.03
CA ALA A 37 -5.23 0.91 4.01
C ALA A 37 -5.02 -0.57 3.72
N GLU A 38 -5.80 -1.46 4.34
CA GLU A 38 -5.69 -2.91 4.17
C GLU A 38 -6.05 -3.32 2.75
N CYS A 39 -7.16 -2.80 2.24
CA CYS A 39 -7.59 -3.04 0.86
C CYS A 39 -6.53 -2.56 -0.14
N LEU A 40 -5.99 -1.35 0.06
CA LEU A 40 -4.98 -0.79 -0.83
C LEU A 40 -3.67 -1.56 -0.79
N LEU A 41 -3.25 -2.02 0.39
CA LEU A 41 -2.02 -2.80 0.55
C LEU A 41 -2.15 -4.20 -0.06
N ASP A 42 -3.33 -4.83 0.02
CA ASP A 42 -3.62 -6.12 -0.62
C ASP A 42 -3.57 -6.02 -2.15
N ASP A 43 -4.19 -4.99 -2.73
CA ASP A 43 -4.11 -4.73 -4.17
C ASP A 43 -2.68 -4.41 -4.62
N PHE A 44 -1.92 -3.71 -3.78
CA PHE A 44 -0.52 -3.42 -4.02
C PHE A 44 0.35 -4.69 -4.01
N ASP A 45 0.21 -5.55 -3.00
CA ASP A 45 0.92 -6.84 -2.88
C ASP A 45 0.65 -7.75 -4.09
N LYS A 46 -0.63 -7.90 -4.46
CA LYS A 46 -1.05 -8.66 -5.65
C LYS A 46 -0.43 -8.12 -6.93
N THR A 47 -0.30 -6.80 -7.04
CA THR A 47 0.30 -6.15 -8.21
C THR A 47 1.81 -6.36 -8.25
N CYS A 48 2.49 -6.23 -7.11
CA CYS A 48 3.91 -6.54 -6.96
C CYS A 48 4.20 -7.99 -7.39
N GLY A 49 3.40 -8.95 -6.92
CA GLY A 49 3.53 -10.36 -7.29
C GLY A 49 3.43 -10.61 -8.80
N LYS A 50 2.56 -9.87 -9.51
CA LYS A 50 2.42 -9.98 -10.98
C LYS A 50 3.66 -9.54 -11.75
N ILE A 51 4.47 -8.66 -11.17
CA ILE A 51 5.71 -8.15 -11.79
C ILE A 51 6.97 -8.77 -11.15
N GLY A 52 6.81 -9.80 -10.32
CA GLY A 52 7.92 -10.52 -9.68
C GLY A 52 8.55 -9.79 -8.49
N LEU A 53 7.86 -8.79 -7.93
CA LEU A 53 8.26 -8.11 -6.70
C LEU A 53 7.55 -8.71 -5.49
N LEU A 54 8.21 -8.69 -4.35
CA LEU A 54 7.67 -9.15 -3.07
C LEU A 54 7.81 -8.06 -2.01
N LEU A 55 6.74 -7.84 -1.26
CA LEU A 55 6.77 -6.95 -0.10
C LEU A 55 7.59 -7.56 1.03
N ASN A 56 8.47 -6.75 1.63
CA ASN A 56 9.14 -7.12 2.87
C ASN A 56 8.32 -6.63 4.07
N LEU A 57 7.44 -7.50 4.58
CA LEU A 57 6.58 -7.18 5.73
C LEU A 57 7.36 -6.82 7.00
N THR A 58 8.55 -7.39 7.20
CA THR A 58 9.40 -7.08 8.36
C THR A 58 9.91 -5.63 8.33
N LYS A 59 10.06 -5.03 7.15
CA LYS A 59 10.47 -3.63 6.97
C LYS A 59 9.29 -2.67 6.80
N THR A 60 8.09 -3.21 6.56
CA THR A 60 6.88 -2.40 6.37
C THR A 60 6.39 -1.95 7.74
N MET A 61 6.25 -0.63 7.91
CA MET A 61 5.76 -0.05 9.17
C MET A 61 4.41 0.63 8.95
N PHE A 62 3.50 0.42 9.90
CA PHE A 62 2.22 1.12 9.96
C PHE A 62 2.32 2.38 10.83
N MET A 63 1.95 3.52 10.26
CA MET A 63 1.91 4.79 10.99
C MET A 63 0.47 5.30 11.06
N LYS A 64 0.02 5.67 12.26
CA LYS A 64 -1.34 6.21 12.49
C LYS A 64 -1.30 7.46 13.37
N ASN A 65 -2.27 8.35 13.18
CA ASN A 65 -2.45 9.49 14.07
C ASN A 65 -3.04 9.03 15.43
N GLY A 66 -2.86 9.81 16.50
CA GLY A 66 -3.35 9.53 17.85
C GLY A 66 -4.88 9.40 17.96
N LEU A 67 -5.63 9.88 16.96
CA LEU A 67 -7.08 9.75 16.88
C LEU A 67 -7.55 8.38 16.36
N VAL A 68 -6.66 7.61 15.71
CA VAL A 68 -7.01 6.29 15.16
C VAL A 68 -7.01 5.27 16.29
N SER A 69 -8.12 4.55 16.43
CA SER A 69 -8.27 3.48 17.43
C SER A 69 -7.16 2.44 17.33
N HIS A 70 -6.87 1.75 18.44
CA HIS A 70 -6.00 0.57 18.42
C HIS A 70 -6.75 -0.60 17.77
N ALA A 71 -6.90 -0.54 16.45
CA ALA A 71 -7.32 -1.66 15.64
C ALA A 71 -6.07 -2.29 14.99
N PRO A 72 -6.02 -3.63 14.88
CA PRO A 72 -4.96 -4.31 14.16
C PRO A 72 -4.98 -3.90 12.69
N PHE A 73 -3.80 -3.75 12.10
CA PHE A 73 -3.61 -3.52 10.67
C PHE A 73 -3.00 -4.78 10.05
N ARG A 74 -3.69 -5.38 9.07
CA ARG A 74 -3.35 -6.73 8.58
C ARG A 74 -3.22 -6.75 7.06
N LEU A 75 -2.24 -7.53 6.58
CA LEU A 75 -2.16 -7.96 5.19
C LEU A 75 -2.28 -9.48 5.13
N ASN A 76 -3.25 -10.00 4.38
CA ASN A 76 -3.49 -11.44 4.23
C ASN A 76 -3.52 -12.19 5.58
N GLY A 77 -4.11 -11.56 6.60
CA GLY A 77 -4.20 -12.11 7.96
C GLY A 77 -2.94 -11.95 8.83
N THR A 78 -1.83 -11.46 8.28
CA THR A 78 -0.59 -11.16 9.02
C THR A 78 -0.66 -9.74 9.57
N ASN A 79 -0.39 -9.56 10.87
CA ASN A 79 -0.34 -8.23 11.47
C ASN A 79 0.91 -7.48 10.98
N ILE A 80 0.72 -6.23 10.61
CA ILE A 80 1.80 -5.28 10.30
C ILE A 80 1.94 -4.36 11.51
N SER A 81 3.18 -4.19 11.94
CA SER A 81 3.51 -3.45 13.17
C SER A 81 3.69 -1.97 12.90
#